data_AF-A0A818BK95-F1
#
_entry.id   AF-A0A818BK95-F1
#
_cell.length_a   1.000
_cell.length_b   1.000
_cell.length_c   1.000
_cell.angle_alpha   90.00
_cell.angle_beta   90.00
_cell.angle_gamma   90.00
#
_symmetry.space_group_name_H-M   'P 1'
#
loop_
_entity.id
_entity.type
_entity.pdbx_description
1 polymer ?
#
loop_
_entity_poly.entity_id
_entity_poly.type
_entity_poly.pdbx_seq_one_letter_code
_entity_poly.pdbx_strand_id
1 'polypeptide(L)'
;MKVDDVQVNFELDTSSPITRIYKHVWKLMEKSKLYPVKLTYNSYSDHSIPIIGKKMVKVNYNNPSIELKVIVGNTNRNNILGRNWIDALHFNNHTLADIKRAVIRPSRNCSTR
;
A
#
# COMPACT_ATOMS: atom_id res chain seq x y z
N MET A 1 7.76 -4.10 -1.58
CA MET A 1 7.02 -5.11 -0.80
C MET A 1 6.55 -6.19 -1.76
N LYS A 2 6.51 -7.47 -1.36
CA LYS A 2 5.97 -8.52 -2.24
C LYS A 2 4.52 -8.82 -1.89
N VAL A 3 3.67 -8.96 -2.91
CA VAL A 3 2.24 -9.27 -2.80
C VAL A 3 1.97 -10.41 -3.77
N ASP A 4 1.51 -11.56 -3.29
CA ASP A 4 1.40 -12.80 -4.08
C ASP A 4 2.65 -13.03 -4.95
N ASP A 5 3.82 -12.96 -4.33
CA ASP A 5 5.16 -13.10 -4.94
C ASP A 5 5.56 -12.06 -6.00
N VAL A 6 4.65 -11.13 -6.36
CA VAL A 6 4.94 -9.99 -7.22
C VAL A 6 5.54 -8.85 -6.41
N GLN A 7 6.68 -8.31 -6.85
CA GLN A 7 7.24 -7.08 -6.26
C GLN A 7 6.35 -5.90 -6.65
N VAL A 8 5.84 -5.18 -5.66
CA VAL A 8 4.97 -4.01 -5.85
C VAL A 8 5.54 -2.78 -5.15
N ASN A 9 5.58 -1.69 -5.92
CA ASN A 9 5.85 -0.35 -5.42
C ASN A 9 4.52 0.33 -5.10
N PHE A 10 4.45 0.92 -3.91
CA PHE A 10 3.29 1.66 -3.43
C PHE A 10 3.69 3.09 -3.08
N GLU A 11 2.75 4.00 -3.32
CA GLU A 11 2.72 5.33 -2.73
C GLU A 11 2.06 5.23 -1.35
N LEU A 12 2.76 5.70 -0.31
CA LEU A 12 2.25 5.72 1.05
C LEU A 12 1.21 6.85 1.17
N ASP A 13 -0.04 6.50 1.46
CA ASP A 13 -1.14 7.46 1.54
C ASP A 13 -1.92 7.25 2.85
N THR A 14 -1.56 8.02 3.86
CA THR A 14 -2.22 8.00 5.16
C THR A 14 -3.65 8.55 5.10
N SER A 15 -4.02 9.28 4.03
CA SER A 15 -5.37 9.79 3.82
C SER A 15 -6.31 8.74 3.25
N SER A 16 -5.77 7.73 2.53
CA SER A 16 -6.55 6.62 2.00
C SER A 16 -6.88 5.59 3.09
N PRO A 17 -8.17 5.28 3.35
CA PRO A 17 -8.53 4.21 4.28
C PRO A 17 -8.15 2.82 3.75
N ILE A 18 -7.94 2.67 2.43
CA ILE A 18 -7.76 1.37 1.77
C ILE A 18 -6.50 1.31 0.92
N THR A 19 -5.92 0.12 0.86
CA THR A 19 -4.83 -0.23 -0.04
C THR A 19 -5.39 -0.71 -1.38
N ARG A 20 -4.82 -0.18 -2.47
CA ARG A 20 -5.24 -0.43 -3.84
C ARG A 20 -4.07 -0.79 -4.72
N ILE A 21 -4.26 -1.83 -5.53
CA ILE A 21 -3.39 -2.11 -6.67
C ILE A 21 -4.15 -1.84 -7.97
N TYR A 22 -3.41 -1.51 -9.01
CA TYR A 22 -3.98 -1.19 -10.32
C TYR A 22 -3.69 -2.26 -11.35
N LYS A 23 -4.32 -2.09 -12.52
CA LYS A 23 -4.43 -3.11 -13.57
C LYS A 23 -3.08 -3.67 -14.02
N HIS A 24 -2.02 -2.86 -14.01
CA HIS A 24 -0.67 -3.30 -14.37
C HIS A 24 -0.11 -4.35 -13.40
N VAL A 25 -0.25 -4.15 -12.09
CA VAL A 25 0.16 -5.13 -11.08
C VAL A 25 -0.77 -6.34 -11.09
N TRP A 26 -2.08 -6.11 -11.18
CA TRP A 26 -3.07 -7.19 -11.21
C TRP A 26 -2.83 -8.19 -12.34
N LYS A 27 -2.42 -7.70 -13.51
CA LYS A 27 -2.08 -8.57 -14.66
C LYS A 27 -0.90 -9.50 -14.39
N LEU A 28 0.03 -9.12 -13.51
CA LEU A 28 1.21 -9.92 -13.15
C LEU A 28 0.90 -11.01 -12.13
N MET A 29 -0.14 -10.82 -11.30
CA MET A 29 -0.53 -11.72 -10.21
C MET A 29 -1.38 -12.92 -10.67
N GLU A 30 -1.15 -13.42 -11.88
CA GLU A 30 -1.87 -14.58 -12.46
C GLU A 30 -3.38 -14.54 -12.21
N LYS A 31 -4.05 -13.46 -12.64
CA LYS A 31 -5.52 -13.24 -12.75
C LYS A 31 -6.40 -14.15 -11.88
N SER A 32 -6.13 -14.25 -10.58
CA SER A 32 -6.93 -15.09 -9.70
C SER A 32 -8.36 -14.54 -9.60
N LYS A 33 -9.28 -15.30 -9.02
CA LYS A 33 -10.67 -14.85 -8.89
C LYS A 33 -10.76 -13.55 -8.07
N LEU A 34 -11.34 -12.50 -8.67
CA LEU A 34 -11.75 -11.30 -7.95
C LEU A 34 -13.14 -11.49 -7.38
N TYR A 35 -13.36 -10.93 -6.20
CA TYR A 35 -14.67 -10.86 -5.57
C TYR A 35 -15.27 -9.47 -5.77
N PRO A 36 -16.60 -9.36 -5.95
CA PRO A 36 -17.26 -8.07 -6.12
C PRO A 36 -17.14 -7.21 -4.86
N VAL A 37 -17.10 -5.90 -5.07
CA VAL A 37 -17.12 -4.90 -3.99
C VAL A 37 -18.47 -4.21 -4.00
N LYS A 38 -19.14 -4.17 -2.85
CA LYS A 38 -20.46 -3.53 -2.69
C LYS A 38 -20.36 -2.03 -2.40
N LEU A 39 -19.15 -1.52 -2.17
CA LEU A 39 -18.88 -0.14 -1.77
C LEU A 39 -18.38 0.67 -2.96
N THR A 40 -18.88 1.90 -3.08
CA THR A 40 -18.31 2.91 -3.97
C THR A 40 -17.20 3.64 -3.23
N TYR A 41 -16.09 3.88 -3.91
CA TYR A 41 -14.98 4.66 -3.37
C TYR A 41 -14.82 5.93 -4.17
N ASN A 42 -14.66 7.05 -3.47
CA ASN A 42 -14.41 8.36 -4.07
C ASN A 42 -13.00 8.84 -3.71
N SER A 43 -12.40 9.60 -4.62
CA SER A 43 -11.21 10.38 -4.30
C SER A 43 -11.56 11.50 -3.33
N TYR A 44 -10.54 12.12 -2.76
CA TYR A 44 -10.71 13.34 -1.95
C TYR A 44 -11.43 14.47 -2.71
N SER A 45 -11.31 14.51 -4.04
CA SER A 45 -11.97 15.47 -4.92
C SER A 45 -13.31 14.98 -5.49
N ASP A 46 -13.98 14.05 -4.79
CA ASP A 46 -15.29 13.49 -5.15
C ASP A 46 -15.39 12.80 -6.52
N HIS A 47 -14.26 12.36 -7.09
CA HIS A 47 -14.28 11.53 -8.30
C HIS A 47 -14.42 10.06 -7.92
N SER A 48 -15.38 9.37 -8.54
CA SER A 48 -15.53 7.93 -8.38
C SER A 48 -14.28 7.18 -8.85
N ILE A 49 -13.79 6.26 -8.02
CA ILE A 49 -12.66 5.41 -8.34
C ILE A 49 -13.19 4.11 -8.96
N PRO A 50 -12.88 3.83 -10.24
CA PRO A 50 -13.34 2.62 -10.91
C PRO A 50 -12.62 1.39 -10.34
N ILE A 51 -13.40 0.47 -9.75
CA ILE A 51 -12.91 -0.74 -9.10
C ILE A 51 -13.43 -1.98 -9.83
N ILE A 52 -12.55 -2.96 -10.03
CA ILE A 52 -12.87 -4.24 -10.66
C ILE A 52 -13.28 -5.27 -9.60
N GLY A 53 -12.68 -5.20 -8.41
CA GLY A 53 -13.00 -6.14 -7.33
C GLY A 53 -12.03 -6.07 -6.16
N LYS A 54 -12.10 -7.09 -5.32
CA LYS A 54 -11.21 -7.30 -4.16
C LYS A 54 -10.67 -8.73 -4.14
N LYS A 55 -9.52 -8.93 -3.51
CA LYS A 55 -8.89 -10.23 -3.31
C LYS A 55 -8.16 -10.27 -1.97
N MET A 56 -8.05 -11.46 -1.37
CA MET A 56 -7.10 -11.74 -0.28
C MET A 56 -5.76 -12.11 -0.89
N VAL A 57 -4.70 -11.44 -0.45
CA VAL A 57 -3.34 -11.61 -0.98
C VAL A 57 -2.36 -11.86 0.16
N LYS A 58 -1.32 -12.64 -0.11
CA LYS A 58 -0.21 -12.85 0.81
C LYS A 58 0.80 -11.72 0.65
N VAL A 59 1.03 -10.98 1.73
CA VAL A 59 1.91 -9.82 1.76
C VAL A 59 3.17 -10.18 2.55
N ASN A 60 4.33 -10.03 1.91
CA ASN A 60 5.63 -10.22 2.54
C ASN A 60 6.30 -8.86 2.75
N TYR A 61 6.35 -8.43 4.01
CA TYR A 61 7.01 -7.22 4.47
C TYR A 61 7.56 -7.46 5.87
N ASN A 62 8.88 -7.30 6.04
CA ASN A 62 9.62 -7.43 7.32
C ASN A 62 9.43 -8.73 8.13
N ASN A 63 8.81 -9.78 7.55
CA ASN A 63 8.48 -11.09 8.17
C ASN A 63 7.57 -10.99 9.43
N PRO A 64 6.66 -11.95 9.67
CA PRO A 64 6.19 -13.02 8.79
C PRO A 64 5.24 -12.51 7.68
N SER A 65 4.94 -13.40 6.72
CA SER A 65 3.90 -13.18 5.71
C SER A 65 2.54 -12.98 6.37
N ILE A 66 1.74 -12.01 5.90
CA ILE A 66 0.37 -11.78 6.38
C ILE A 66 -0.63 -11.79 5.22
N GLU A 67 -1.80 -12.37 5.42
CA GLU A 67 -2.89 -12.30 4.45
C GLU A 67 -3.72 -11.03 4.64
N LEU A 68 -3.77 -10.20 3.61
CA LEU A 68 -4.48 -8.93 3.65
C LEU A 68 -5.42 -8.78 2.46
N LYS A 69 -6.49 -8.02 2.67
CA LYS A 69 -7.42 -7.67 1.60
C LYS A 69 -6.87 -6.51 0.78
N VAL A 70 -6.84 -6.68 -0.54
CA VAL A 70 -6.52 -5.61 -1.50
C VAL A 70 -7.71 -5.29 -2.39
N ILE A 71 -7.88 -4.01 -2.72
CA ILE A 71 -8.83 -3.55 -3.73
C ILE A 71 -8.12 -3.39 -5.07
N VAL A 72 -8.76 -3.82 -6.16
CA VAL A 72 -8.20 -3.77 -7.51
C VAL A 72 -8.90 -2.70 -8.34
N GLY A 73 -8.17 -1.66 -8.72
CA GLY A 73 -8.64 -0.57 -9.57
C GLY A 73 -8.52 -0.87 -11.07
N ASN A 74 -9.39 -0.26 -11.89
CA ASN A 74 -9.40 -0.45 -13.36
C ASN A 74 -8.56 0.56 -14.14
N THR A 75 -7.97 1.55 -13.48
CA THR A 75 -7.12 2.56 -14.12
C THR A 75 -5.64 2.18 -14.04
N ASN A 76 -4.81 2.82 -14.84
CA ASN A 76 -3.35 2.76 -14.69
C ASN A 76 -2.91 3.97 -13.85
N ARG A 77 -2.65 3.75 -12.57
CA ARG A 77 -2.16 4.76 -11.61
C ARG A 77 -1.16 4.10 -10.65
N ASN A 78 -0.49 4.92 -9.84
CA ASN A 78 0.36 4.42 -8.75
C ASN A 78 -0.45 3.58 -7.79
N ASN A 79 0.09 2.43 -7.34
CA ASN A 79 -0.56 1.64 -6.31
C ASN A 79 -0.52 2.42 -4.99
N ILE A 80 -1.59 2.34 -4.21
CA ILE A 80 -1.75 3.13 -2.98
C ILE A 80 -1.69 2.21 -1.78
N LEU A 81 -0.81 2.50 -0.83
CA LEU A 81 -0.77 1.87 0.48
C LEU A 81 -1.56 2.73 1.47
N GLY A 82 -2.77 2.28 1.80
CA GLY A 82 -3.67 2.97 2.70
C GLY A 82 -3.59 2.47 4.13
N ARG A 83 -4.29 3.16 5.04
CA ARG A 83 -4.27 2.91 6.49
C ARG A 83 -4.51 1.45 6.87
N ASN A 84 -5.44 0.76 6.19
CA ASN A 84 -5.72 -0.64 6.47
C ASN A 84 -4.48 -1.56 6.41
N TRP A 85 -3.50 -1.28 5.56
CA TRP A 85 -2.23 -2.03 5.52
C TRP A 85 -1.13 -1.36 6.32
N ILE A 86 -1.10 -0.02 6.39
CA ILE A 86 -0.15 0.71 7.26
C ILE A 86 -0.26 0.20 8.70
N ASP A 87 -1.49 0.07 9.21
CA ASP A 87 -1.76 -0.41 10.56
C ASP A 87 -1.43 -1.91 10.68
N ALA A 88 -1.89 -2.73 9.74
CA ALA A 88 -1.68 -4.18 9.79
C ALA A 88 -0.21 -4.60 9.63
N LEU A 89 0.58 -3.80 8.92
CA LEU A 89 2.01 -4.01 8.70
C LEU A 89 2.88 -3.20 9.69
N HIS A 90 2.26 -2.50 10.64
CA HIS A 90 2.93 -1.76 11.71
C HIS A 90 3.95 -0.72 11.21
N PHE A 91 3.64 -0.01 10.12
CA PHE A 91 4.52 1.06 9.60
C PHE A 91 4.72 2.22 10.58
N ASN A 92 3.79 2.37 11.53
CA ASN A 92 3.76 3.38 12.57
C ASN A 92 4.39 2.91 13.90
N ASN A 93 4.90 1.67 13.99
CA ASN A 93 5.53 1.18 15.21
C ASN A 93 6.99 1.65 15.28
N HIS A 94 7.18 2.87 15.76
CA HIS A 94 8.48 3.34 16.22
C HIS A 94 8.63 3.07 17.71
N THR A 95 9.72 2.42 18.10
CA THR A 95 10.10 2.32 19.51
C THR A 95 10.79 3.61 19.96
N LEU A 96 10.85 3.85 21.28
CA LEU A 96 11.67 4.92 21.84
C LEU A 96 13.14 4.81 21.41
N ALA A 97 13.65 3.60 21.15
CA ALA A 97 15.00 3.39 20.65
C ALA A 97 15.16 3.86 19.19
N ASP A 98 14.15 3.68 18.35
CA ASP A 98 14.15 4.14 16.95
C ASP A 98 14.13 5.66 16.86
N ILE A 99 13.35 6.32 17.73
CA ILE A 99 13.30 7.78 17.84
C ILE A 99 14.69 8.32 18.23
N LYS A 100 15.32 7.75 19.25
CA LYS A 100 16.68 8.17 19.68
C LYS A 100 17.72 8.03 18.56
N ARG A 101 17.67 6.96 17.76
CA ARG A 101 18.58 6.77 16.62
C ARG A 101 18.36 7.79 15.50
N ALA A 102 17.13 8.22 15.25
CA ALA A 102 16.82 9.23 14.24
C ALA A 102 17.34 10.62 14.64
N VAL A 103 17.23 10.98 15.92
CA VAL A 103 17.68 12.27 16.47
C VAL A 103 19.21 12.41 16.45
N ILE A 104 19.95 11.31 16.60
CA ILE A 104 21.43 11.32 16.66
C ILE A 104 22.08 11.38 15.26
N ARG A 105 21.32 11.26 14.16
CA ARG A 105 21.89 11.38 12.82
C ARG A 105 22.38 12.83 12.61
N PRO A 106 23.68 13.06 12.37
CA PRO A 106 24.15 14.41 12.07
C PRO A 106 23.49 14.90 10.79
N SER A 107 23.01 16.15 10.83
CA SER A 107 22.59 16.92 9.66
C SER A 107 23.58 16.68 8.52
N ARG A 108 23.12 16.04 7.44
CA ARG A 108 23.86 16.10 6.19
C ARG A 108 23.78 17.54 5.73
N ASN A 109 24.88 18.29 5.87
CA ASN A 109 25.02 19.63 5.34
C ASN A 109 24.62 19.60 3.85
N CYS A 110 23.52 20.26 3.51
CA CYS A 110 23.25 20.65 2.13
C CYS A 110 24.40 21.56 1.69
N SER A 111 25.29 21.07 0.83
CA SER A 111 26.20 21.95 0.12
C SER A 111 25.40 22.67 -0.96
N THR A 112 25.06 23.93 -0.72
CA THR A 112 24.69 24.86 -1.79
C THR A 112 25.90 25.00 -2.72
N ARG A 113 25.74 24.57 -3.97
CA ARG A 113 26.53 25.06 -5.10
C ARG A 113 25.70 26.10 -5.83
#